data_AF-A0A2N6FT88-F1
#
_entry.id   AF-A0A2N6FT88-F1
#
_cell.length_a   1.000
_cell.length_b   1.000
_cell.length_c   1.000
_cell.angle_alpha   90.00
_cell.angle_beta   90.00
_cell.angle_gamma   90.00
#
_symmetry.space_group_name_H-M   'P 1'
#
loop_
_entity.id
_entity.type
_entity.pdbx_description
1 polymer ?
#
loop_
_entity_poly.entity_id
_entity_poly.type
_entity_poly.pdbx_seq_one_letter_code
_entity_poly.pdbx_strand_id
1 'polypeptide(L)'
;MTKRKHKKKSTKRKTSKQQAINYKLLNSLLAIIIVLILAIVFILYTTDTKRLKESKKITEKVEKTIKQEINKVEQKSRQELDQYIKKVEIKKDEFEEYTKDLYEEYVDKEEKHKVEKEIHKELETKVPENKPKEKTDNFIKLIEEKKSVKIEKKIEVKDKPLPTITNRPKLAIVIDDVTTQYQLNQIKKIPYVVTPSFMPPVPNHPHSAKIAKNLPFYMIHFPLEASTFKSEENNTLHINDSYERIEKRVAQIRKWYPNAKYTNNHTGSKFTEHEKSMDKLFRALIKYDFIFVDSRTSGKTVGKQMAKKYKMPYIVRNVFLDNEQDFAYIQNQLKKAIRIAKKMVKQSLFVTLIQ
;
A
#
# COMPACT_ATOMS: atom_id res chain seq x y z
N MET A 1 60.01 85.71 48.12
CA MET A 1 58.99 84.78 47.61
C MET A 1 58.41 85.33 46.31
N THR A 2 58.28 84.45 45.34
CA THR A 2 57.80 84.60 43.97
C THR A 2 56.41 85.23 43.84
N LYS A 3 56.19 86.04 42.80
CA LYS A 3 55.21 85.74 41.74
C LYS A 3 55.37 86.66 40.52
N ARG A 4 55.28 85.99 39.37
CA ARG A 4 55.53 86.44 37.99
C ARG A 4 54.18 86.73 37.32
N LYS A 5 54.22 87.44 36.17
CA LYS A 5 53.21 87.52 35.07
C LYS A 5 52.17 88.64 35.21
N HIS A 6 51.70 89.33 34.17
CA HIS A 6 51.87 89.23 32.71
C HIS A 6 51.57 90.61 32.08
N LYS A 7 52.32 90.96 31.01
CA LYS A 7 52.11 92.14 30.16
C LYS A 7 50.84 91.94 29.30
N LYS A 8 49.76 92.69 29.55
CA LYS A 8 48.59 92.76 28.65
C LYS A 8 48.89 93.75 27.52
N LYS A 9 49.22 93.24 26.33
CA LYS A 9 49.19 94.00 25.07
C LYS A 9 47.73 94.18 24.64
N SER A 10 47.27 95.42 24.48
CA SER A 10 46.00 95.71 23.82
C SER A 10 46.13 95.47 22.31
N THR A 11 45.52 94.42 21.80
CA THR A 11 45.39 94.18 20.37
C THR A 11 44.15 94.90 19.84
N LYS A 12 44.38 95.80 18.86
CA LYS A 12 43.35 96.49 18.08
C LYS A 12 42.35 95.49 17.51
N ARG A 13 41.06 95.79 17.72
CA ARG A 13 39.91 95.14 17.08
C ARG A 13 39.98 95.41 15.57
N LYS A 14 40.33 94.41 14.76
CA LYS A 14 40.07 94.41 13.31
C LYS A 14 38.65 93.88 13.12
N THR A 15 37.76 94.72 12.62
CA THR A 15 36.45 94.35 12.09
C THR A 15 36.65 93.39 10.92
N SER A 16 36.21 92.12 11.05
CA SER A 16 36.04 91.27 9.87
C SER A 16 34.79 91.76 9.13
N LYS A 17 34.97 92.16 7.87
CA LYS A 17 33.84 92.36 6.96
C LYS A 17 33.12 91.01 6.85
N GLN A 18 31.88 90.94 7.33
CA GLN A 18 31.02 89.78 7.11
C GLN A 18 30.71 89.74 5.62
N GLN A 19 31.32 88.80 4.90
CA GLN A 19 30.98 88.55 3.49
C GLN A 19 29.52 88.10 3.44
N ALA A 20 28.66 88.90 2.80
CA ALA A 20 27.28 88.51 2.52
C ALA A 20 27.30 87.23 1.67
N ILE A 21 26.82 86.13 2.24
CA ILE A 21 26.72 84.85 1.52
C ILE A 21 25.72 85.06 0.39
N ASN A 22 26.15 84.85 -0.85
CA ASN A 22 25.26 84.96 -1.99
C ASN A 22 24.36 83.72 -2.03
N TYR A 23 23.21 83.82 -1.36
CA TYR A 23 22.21 82.75 -1.25
C TYR A 23 21.73 82.23 -2.60
N LYS A 24 21.83 83.02 -3.68
CA LYS A 24 21.50 82.58 -5.03
C LYS A 24 22.52 81.57 -5.58
N LEU A 25 23.82 81.80 -5.32
CA LEU A 25 24.89 80.85 -5.63
C LEU A 25 24.82 79.61 -4.73
N LEU A 26 24.52 79.76 -3.45
CA LEU A 26 24.39 78.65 -2.50
C LEU A 26 23.19 77.75 -2.85
N ASN A 27 22.03 78.33 -3.18
CA ASN A 27 20.85 77.59 -3.60
C ASN A 27 21.07 76.91 -4.96
N SER A 28 21.80 77.55 -5.88
CA SER A 28 22.21 76.93 -7.15
C SER A 28 23.13 75.72 -6.91
N LEU A 29 24.07 75.82 -5.97
CA LEU A 29 24.97 74.72 -5.62
C LEU A 29 24.20 73.56 -4.97
N LEU A 30 23.24 73.87 -4.08
CA LEU A 30 22.40 72.88 -3.43
C LEU A 30 21.49 72.13 -4.42
N ALA A 31 20.93 72.85 -5.41
CA ALA A 31 20.13 72.23 -6.47
C ALA A 31 20.96 71.24 -7.31
N ILE A 32 22.21 71.60 -7.65
CA ILE A 32 23.14 70.72 -8.38
C ILE A 32 23.47 69.46 -7.54
N ILE A 33 23.72 69.62 -6.24
CA ILE A 33 23.98 68.50 -5.33
C ILE A 33 22.77 67.56 -5.25
N ILE A 34 21.54 68.09 -5.17
CA ILE A 34 20.32 67.27 -5.13
C ILE A 34 20.16 66.47 -6.44
N VAL A 35 20.40 67.09 -7.60
CA VAL A 35 20.34 66.40 -8.89
C VAL A 35 21.40 65.30 -8.99
N LEU A 36 22.61 65.53 -8.48
CA LEU A 36 23.66 64.52 -8.42
C LEU A 36 23.29 63.34 -7.50
N ILE A 37 22.70 63.62 -6.33
CA ILE A 37 22.22 62.57 -5.41
C ILE A 37 21.12 61.75 -6.08
N LEU A 38 20.15 62.40 -6.74
CA LEU A 38 19.08 61.71 -7.47
C LEU A 38 19.62 60.87 -8.63
N ALA A 39 20.62 61.37 -9.35
CA ALA A 39 21.30 60.61 -10.40
C ALA A 39 22.04 59.39 -9.83
N ILE A 40 22.73 59.53 -8.69
CA ILE A 40 23.39 58.41 -8.01
C ILE A 40 22.37 57.37 -7.54
N VAL A 41 21.27 57.80 -6.90
CA VAL A 41 20.19 56.89 -6.47
C VAL A 41 19.55 56.19 -7.66
N PHE A 42 19.34 56.90 -8.78
CA PHE A 42 18.82 56.31 -10.01
C PHE A 42 19.80 55.30 -10.62
N ILE A 43 21.11 55.59 -10.61
CA ILE A 43 22.15 54.64 -11.05
C ILE A 43 22.19 53.41 -10.15
N LEU A 44 22.09 53.57 -8.83
CA LEU A 44 22.04 52.46 -7.87
C LEU A 44 20.77 51.61 -8.06
N TYR A 45 19.61 52.23 -8.24
CA TYR A 45 18.34 51.53 -8.48
C TYR A 45 18.35 50.76 -9.81
N THR A 46 18.88 51.37 -10.88
CA THR A 46 18.97 50.73 -12.20
C THR A 46 20.01 49.61 -12.25
N THR A 47 21.12 49.72 -11.50
CA THR A 47 22.13 48.66 -11.40
C THR A 47 21.65 47.46 -10.58
N ASP A 48 20.93 47.69 -9.47
CA ASP A 48 20.41 46.61 -8.62
C ASP A 48 19.28 45.83 -9.32
N THR A 49 18.37 46.54 -9.99
CA THR A 49 17.31 45.90 -10.81
C THR A 49 17.87 45.09 -11.99
N LYS A 50 18.98 45.53 -12.59
CA LYS A 50 19.69 44.77 -13.64
C LYS A 50 20.32 43.49 -13.07
N ARG A 51 20.99 43.57 -11.91
CA ARG A 51 21.55 42.40 -11.20
C ARG A 51 20.47 41.40 -10.76
N LEU A 52 19.31 41.87 -10.33
CA LEU A 52 18.15 41.03 -9.99
C LEU A 52 17.57 40.31 -11.21
N LYS A 53 17.47 40.96 -12.37
CA LYS A 53 17.04 40.31 -13.61
C LYS A 53 18.05 39.27 -14.11
N GLU A 54 19.33 39.58 -14.01
CA GLU A 54 20.41 38.68 -14.43
C GLU A 54 20.52 37.45 -13.53
N SER A 55 20.42 37.62 -12.20
CA SER A 55 20.36 36.51 -11.24
C SER A 55 19.12 35.63 -11.45
N LYS A 56 17.92 36.20 -11.68
CA LYS A 56 16.72 35.40 -12.02
C LYS A 56 16.93 34.55 -13.28
N LYS A 57 17.50 35.14 -14.33
CA LYS A 57 17.81 34.42 -15.59
C LYS A 57 18.83 33.29 -15.38
N ILE A 58 19.84 33.52 -14.53
CA ILE A 58 20.80 32.47 -14.14
C ILE A 58 20.09 31.38 -13.36
N THR A 59 19.22 31.73 -12.41
CA THR A 59 18.49 30.77 -11.56
C THR A 59 17.55 29.89 -12.40
N GLU A 60 16.81 30.47 -13.35
CA GLU A 60 15.96 29.73 -14.29
C GLU A 60 16.78 28.80 -15.20
N LYS A 61 17.95 29.26 -15.66
CA LYS A 61 18.86 28.43 -16.45
C LYS A 61 19.41 27.26 -15.63
N VAL A 62 19.79 27.50 -14.38
CA VAL A 62 20.26 26.48 -13.45
C VAL A 62 19.15 25.47 -13.14
N GLU A 63 17.93 25.93 -12.86
CA GLU A 63 16.78 25.05 -12.60
C GLU A 63 16.45 24.18 -13.82
N LYS A 64 16.54 24.75 -15.03
CA LYS A 64 16.35 24.00 -16.28
C LYS A 64 17.42 22.93 -16.47
N THR A 65 18.69 23.25 -16.21
CA THR A 65 19.80 22.30 -16.28
C THR A 65 19.64 21.19 -15.24
N ILE A 66 19.26 21.52 -14.00
CA ILE A 66 19.01 20.54 -12.94
C ILE A 66 17.86 19.59 -13.32
N LYS A 67 16.74 20.11 -13.84
CA LYS A 67 15.63 19.27 -14.32
C LYS A 67 16.05 18.34 -15.47
N GLN A 68 16.90 18.82 -16.38
CA GLN A 68 17.43 18.00 -17.46
C GLN A 68 18.36 16.89 -16.96
N GLU A 69 19.24 17.19 -16.00
CA GLU A 69 20.13 16.18 -15.40
C GLU A 69 19.35 15.16 -14.56
N ILE A 70 18.33 15.57 -13.79
CA ILE A 70 17.43 14.66 -13.07
C ILE A 70 16.73 13.71 -14.05
N ASN A 71 16.17 14.24 -15.15
CA ASN A 71 15.51 13.41 -16.16
C ASN A 71 16.48 12.42 -16.83
N LYS A 72 17.73 12.84 -17.09
CA LYS A 72 18.77 11.93 -17.62
C LYS A 72 19.12 10.82 -16.63
N VAL A 73 19.26 11.15 -15.34
CA VAL A 73 19.53 10.17 -14.28
C VAL A 73 18.35 9.21 -14.15
N GLU A 74 17.11 9.70 -14.12
CA GLU A 74 15.92 8.85 -14.08
C GLU A 74 15.82 7.93 -15.31
N GLN A 75 16.11 8.43 -16.51
CA GLN A 75 16.13 7.61 -17.72
C GLN A 75 17.24 6.55 -17.68
N LYS A 76 18.43 6.92 -17.22
CA LYS A 76 19.56 5.99 -17.07
C LYS A 76 19.26 4.92 -16.03
N SER A 77 18.70 5.28 -14.87
CA SER A 77 18.26 4.33 -13.85
C SER A 77 17.15 3.42 -14.36
N ARG A 78 16.19 3.92 -15.16
CA ARG A 78 15.17 3.09 -15.83
C ARG A 78 15.79 2.11 -16.82
N GLN A 79 16.74 2.56 -17.64
CA GLN A 79 17.44 1.70 -18.59
C GLN A 79 18.29 0.63 -17.90
N GLU A 80 18.99 0.98 -16.81
CA GLU A 80 19.75 0.04 -16.00
C GLU A 80 18.83 -0.97 -15.30
N LEU A 81 17.64 -0.53 -14.82
CA LEU A 81 16.61 -1.39 -14.26
C LEU A 81 16.02 -2.32 -15.33
N ASP A 82 15.68 -1.82 -16.52
CA ASP A 82 15.16 -2.62 -17.64
C ASP A 82 16.19 -3.62 -18.15
N GLN A 83 17.47 -3.23 -18.16
CA GLN A 83 18.58 -4.11 -18.51
C GLN A 83 18.82 -5.15 -17.41
N TYR A 84 18.69 -4.79 -16.14
CA TYR A 84 18.72 -5.73 -15.01
C TYR A 84 17.55 -6.70 -15.09
N ILE A 85 16.33 -6.23 -15.35
CA ILE A 85 15.12 -7.05 -15.55
C ILE A 85 15.30 -8.01 -16.73
N LYS A 86 15.84 -7.55 -17.87
CA LYS A 86 16.18 -8.41 -19.01
C LYS A 86 17.29 -9.42 -18.71
N LYS A 87 18.25 -9.06 -17.85
CA LYS A 87 19.38 -9.93 -17.48
C LYS A 87 19.00 -10.93 -16.37
N VAL A 88 17.96 -10.59 -15.59
CA VAL A 88 17.25 -11.44 -14.62
C VAL A 88 16.19 -12.30 -15.31
N GLU A 89 16.09 -12.29 -16.64
CA GLU A 89 15.38 -13.29 -17.42
C GLU A 89 16.10 -14.66 -17.38
N ILE A 90 16.36 -15.16 -16.16
CA ILE A 90 16.58 -16.56 -15.84
C ILE A 90 15.34 -17.01 -15.08
N LYS A 91 14.53 -17.79 -15.79
CA LYS A 91 13.34 -18.55 -15.37
C LYS A 91 12.15 -17.66 -14.95
N LYS A 92 11.14 -17.67 -15.83
CA LYS A 92 9.73 -17.55 -15.44
C LYS A 92 9.48 -18.41 -14.19
N ASP A 93 9.60 -17.82 -13.02
CA ASP A 93 9.10 -18.43 -11.80
C ASP A 93 7.58 -18.41 -11.89
N GLU A 94 6.97 -19.57 -11.60
CA GLU A 94 5.53 -19.88 -11.52
C GLU A 94 4.70 -18.87 -10.68
N PHE A 95 5.31 -17.86 -10.08
CA PHE A 95 4.66 -16.88 -9.23
C PHE A 95 3.90 -15.79 -10.01
N GLU A 96 4.35 -15.41 -11.22
CA GLU A 96 3.64 -14.41 -12.03
C GLU A 96 2.51 -14.99 -12.89
N GLU A 97 2.67 -16.24 -13.36
CA GLU A 97 1.64 -16.94 -14.14
C GLU A 97 0.34 -17.14 -13.35
N TYR A 98 0.44 -17.41 -12.04
CA TYR A 98 -0.73 -17.58 -11.19
C TYR A 98 -1.47 -16.27 -10.82
N THR A 99 -0.81 -15.11 -10.95
CA THR A 99 -1.57 -13.85 -10.90
C THR A 99 -2.40 -13.67 -12.17
N LYS A 100 -1.96 -14.24 -13.29
CA LYS A 100 -2.72 -14.28 -14.54
C LYS A 100 -3.89 -15.26 -14.45
N ASP A 101 -3.71 -16.45 -13.85
CA ASP A 101 -4.82 -17.39 -13.59
C ASP A 101 -5.87 -16.81 -12.63
N LEU A 102 -5.46 -16.01 -11.63
CA LEU A 102 -6.40 -15.26 -10.78
C LEU A 102 -7.11 -14.12 -11.55
N TYR A 103 -6.52 -13.60 -12.62
CA TYR A 103 -7.17 -12.61 -13.50
C TYR A 103 -8.03 -13.27 -14.59
N GLU A 104 -7.68 -14.48 -15.07
CA GLU A 104 -8.43 -15.21 -16.09
C GLU A 104 -9.60 -16.01 -15.49
N GLU A 105 -9.50 -16.51 -14.26
CA GLU A 105 -10.59 -17.24 -13.57
C GLU A 105 -11.61 -16.30 -12.88
N TYR A 106 -11.23 -15.07 -12.52
CA TYR A 106 -12.19 -14.07 -12.03
C TYR A 106 -12.78 -13.18 -13.14
N VAL A 107 -12.32 -13.36 -14.38
CA VAL A 107 -13.01 -12.92 -15.60
C VAL A 107 -13.63 -14.14 -16.28
N ASP A 108 -14.33 -14.99 -15.52
CA ASP A 108 -15.03 -16.13 -16.13
C ASP A 108 -16.47 -15.77 -16.50
N LYS A 109 -16.68 -15.71 -17.83
CA LYS A 109 -17.81 -16.27 -18.58
C LYS A 109 -19.28 -15.87 -18.30
N GLU A 110 -19.61 -15.10 -17.27
CA GLU A 110 -21.01 -14.66 -17.08
C GLU A 110 -21.36 -13.27 -17.66
N GLU A 111 -20.39 -12.36 -17.83
CA GLU A 111 -20.66 -11.03 -18.41
C GLU A 111 -20.36 -10.92 -19.91
N LYS A 112 -19.45 -11.74 -20.48
CA LYS A 112 -19.22 -11.74 -21.94
C LYS A 112 -20.43 -12.26 -22.74
N HIS A 113 -21.10 -13.31 -22.27
CA HIS A 113 -22.26 -13.87 -22.97
C HIS A 113 -23.58 -13.11 -22.78
N LYS A 114 -23.67 -12.20 -21.80
CA LYS A 114 -24.81 -11.29 -21.66
C LYS A 114 -24.60 -10.00 -22.45
N VAL A 115 -23.38 -9.45 -22.40
CA VAL A 115 -23.04 -8.21 -23.13
C VAL A 115 -22.92 -8.46 -24.64
N GLU A 116 -22.37 -9.58 -25.10
CA GLU A 116 -22.39 -9.93 -26.55
C GLU A 116 -23.81 -10.22 -27.05
N LYS A 117 -24.69 -10.81 -26.24
CA LYS A 117 -26.09 -11.07 -26.64
C LYS A 117 -26.97 -9.82 -26.62
N GLU A 118 -26.69 -8.84 -25.76
CA GLU A 118 -27.40 -7.56 -25.78
C GLU A 118 -26.87 -6.63 -26.89
N ILE A 119 -25.56 -6.66 -27.18
CA ILE A 119 -24.96 -5.89 -28.29
C ILE A 119 -25.31 -6.49 -29.67
N HIS A 120 -25.43 -7.82 -29.81
CA HIS A 120 -25.90 -8.44 -31.05
C HIS A 120 -27.42 -8.25 -31.28
N LYS A 121 -28.21 -8.01 -30.23
CA LYS A 121 -29.65 -7.78 -30.35
C LYS A 121 -30.02 -6.35 -30.77
N GLU A 122 -29.09 -5.41 -30.61
CA GLU A 122 -29.25 -4.00 -31.00
C GLU A 122 -28.61 -3.67 -32.37
N LEU A 123 -27.94 -4.64 -33.00
CA LEU A 123 -27.31 -4.49 -34.33
C LEU A 123 -28.01 -5.24 -35.47
N GLU A 124 -29.09 -6.00 -35.20
CA GLU A 124 -29.87 -6.72 -36.24
C GLU A 124 -31.25 -6.11 -36.53
N THR A 125 -31.59 -4.93 -35.99
CA THR A 125 -32.75 -4.15 -36.45
C THR A 125 -32.42 -3.30 -37.68
N LYS A 126 -32.09 -3.93 -38.80
CA LYS A 126 -32.25 -3.40 -40.18
C LYS A 126 -32.47 -4.56 -41.17
N VAL A 127 -33.74 -4.81 -41.47
CA VAL A 127 -34.32 -5.69 -42.53
C VAL A 127 -33.90 -5.17 -43.93
N PRO A 128 -33.79 -5.96 -45.04
CA PRO A 128 -34.64 -7.09 -45.50
C PRO A 128 -33.84 -8.36 -45.94
N GLU A 129 -34.37 -9.56 -46.19
CA GLU A 129 -35.61 -9.95 -46.86
C GLU A 129 -35.84 -11.49 -46.71
N ASN A 130 -37.11 -11.92 -46.84
CA ASN A 130 -37.63 -13.28 -47.07
C ASN A 130 -37.97 -14.24 -45.88
N LYS A 131 -39.30 -14.34 -45.68
CA LYS A 131 -40.16 -15.31 -44.94
C LYS A 131 -40.03 -16.78 -45.45
N PRO A 132 -40.72 -17.82 -44.87
CA PRO A 132 -41.70 -17.85 -43.74
C PRO A 132 -41.57 -18.98 -42.68
N LYS A 133 -42.23 -18.75 -41.52
CA LYS A 133 -43.08 -19.63 -40.63
C LYS A 133 -42.52 -20.99 -40.16
N GLU A 134 -42.62 -21.43 -38.90
CA GLU A 134 -43.83 -21.53 -38.06
C GLU A 134 -43.46 -22.08 -36.64
N LYS A 135 -44.30 -21.82 -35.63
CA LYS A 135 -44.37 -22.41 -34.26
C LYS A 135 -43.66 -21.68 -33.12
N THR A 136 -44.30 -20.62 -32.62
CA THR A 136 -43.99 -19.99 -31.33
C THR A 136 -45.25 -19.69 -30.51
N ASP A 137 -46.10 -20.70 -30.26
CA ASP A 137 -47.32 -20.51 -29.43
C ASP A 137 -47.39 -21.37 -28.15
N ASN A 138 -46.34 -22.13 -27.81
CA ASN A 138 -46.40 -23.03 -26.64
C ASN A 138 -45.45 -22.68 -25.47
N PHE A 139 -44.67 -21.60 -25.54
CA PHE A 139 -43.70 -21.28 -24.47
C PHE A 139 -44.09 -20.14 -23.53
N ILE A 140 -45.06 -19.29 -23.91
CA ILE A 140 -45.46 -18.13 -23.08
C ILE A 140 -46.51 -18.50 -22.03
N LYS A 141 -47.21 -19.64 -22.18
CA LYS A 141 -48.26 -20.08 -21.23
C LYS A 141 -47.75 -20.77 -19.96
N LEU A 142 -46.45 -21.08 -19.86
CA LEU A 142 -45.89 -21.86 -18.74
C LEU A 142 -45.18 -20.99 -17.66
N ILE A 143 -45.01 -19.69 -17.91
CA ILE A 143 -44.26 -18.78 -17.02
C ILE A 143 -45.20 -18.00 -16.06
N GLU A 144 -46.48 -17.89 -16.37
CA GLU A 144 -47.45 -17.11 -15.57
C GLU A 144 -48.11 -17.88 -14.41
N GLU A 145 -47.92 -19.20 -14.28
CA GLU A 145 -48.70 -20.00 -13.32
C GLU A 145 -47.97 -20.45 -12.03
N LYS A 146 -46.74 -20.00 -11.74
CA LYS A 146 -46.04 -20.40 -10.50
C LYS A 146 -45.42 -19.26 -9.69
N LYS A 147 -45.99 -18.04 -9.79
CA LYS A 147 -45.74 -16.93 -8.85
C LYS A 147 -46.88 -16.82 -7.82
N SER A 148 -47.02 -17.83 -6.97
CA SER A 148 -47.75 -17.71 -5.71
C SER A 148 -47.48 -18.93 -4.84
N VAL A 149 -46.58 -18.82 -3.85
CA VAL A 149 -46.80 -19.27 -2.47
C VAL A 149 -45.70 -18.62 -1.60
N LYS A 150 -46.13 -17.69 -0.76
CA LYS A 150 -45.42 -17.19 0.43
C LYS A 150 -45.38 -18.28 1.49
N ILE A 151 -44.26 -18.47 2.17
CA ILE A 151 -44.27 -18.92 3.58
C ILE A 151 -43.25 -18.08 4.35
N GLU A 152 -43.80 -17.19 5.17
CA GLU A 152 -43.11 -16.50 6.26
C GLU A 152 -42.81 -17.48 7.40
N LYS A 153 -41.59 -17.46 7.92
CA LYS A 153 -41.32 -17.84 9.32
C LYS A 153 -40.34 -16.86 9.93
N LYS A 154 -40.88 -16.04 10.81
CA LYS A 154 -40.25 -15.04 11.66
C LYS A 154 -39.38 -15.75 12.71
N ILE A 155 -38.06 -15.56 12.66
CA ILE A 155 -37.16 -15.81 13.79
C ILE A 155 -36.48 -14.49 14.12
N GLU A 156 -36.77 -14.00 15.30
CA GLU A 156 -36.27 -12.79 15.92
C GLU A 156 -34.81 -13.02 16.34
N VAL A 157 -33.85 -12.34 15.68
CA VAL A 157 -32.44 -12.36 16.06
C VAL A 157 -32.01 -10.93 16.35
N LYS A 158 -31.67 -10.69 17.63
CA LYS A 158 -31.13 -9.44 18.17
C LYS A 158 -30.05 -8.84 17.27
N ASP A 159 -30.22 -7.56 16.98
CA ASP A 159 -29.33 -6.71 16.18
C ASP A 159 -27.87 -6.79 16.64
N LYS A 160 -27.06 -7.52 15.88
CA LYS A 160 -25.66 -7.14 15.65
C LYS A 160 -25.65 -6.45 14.29
N PRO A 161 -25.14 -5.22 14.15
CA PRO A 161 -25.07 -4.59 12.84
C PRO A 161 -24.23 -5.49 11.94
N LEU A 162 -24.89 -6.06 10.92
CA LEU A 162 -24.24 -6.71 9.79
C LEU A 162 -23.19 -5.73 9.26
N PRO A 163 -21.97 -6.18 8.95
CA PRO A 163 -20.94 -5.29 8.44
C PRO A 163 -21.48 -4.60 7.20
N THR A 164 -21.65 -3.28 7.29
CA THR A 164 -22.03 -2.42 6.17
C THR A 164 -21.17 -2.81 4.97
N ILE A 165 -21.83 -3.33 3.93
CA ILE A 165 -21.20 -3.56 2.63
C ILE A 165 -20.97 -2.17 2.04
N THR A 166 -19.87 -1.55 2.43
CA THR A 166 -19.39 -0.37 1.75
C THR A 166 -18.83 -0.82 0.41
N ASN A 167 -19.26 -0.20 -0.69
CA ASN A 167 -18.73 -0.40 -2.05
C ASN A 167 -17.27 0.11 -2.19
N ARG A 168 -16.53 0.18 -1.08
CA ARG A 168 -15.16 0.67 -1.02
C ARG A 168 -14.22 -0.54 -1.04
N PRO A 169 -13.11 -0.47 -1.80
CA PRO A 169 -12.02 -1.41 -1.72
C PRO A 169 -11.61 -1.70 -0.27
N LYS A 170 -11.44 -2.99 0.07
CA LYS A 170 -10.96 -3.42 1.39
C LYS A 170 -9.58 -4.05 1.25
N LEU A 171 -8.72 -3.76 2.22
CA LEU A 171 -7.38 -4.31 2.33
C LEU A 171 -7.20 -4.86 3.76
N ALA A 172 -6.88 -6.15 3.86
CA ALA A 172 -6.45 -6.79 5.10
C ALA A 172 -4.94 -6.95 5.07
N ILE A 173 -4.27 -6.52 6.15
CA ILE A 173 -2.84 -6.66 6.35
C ILE A 173 -2.63 -7.59 7.54
N VAL A 174 -1.88 -8.67 7.33
CA VAL A 174 -1.43 -9.60 8.38
C VAL A 174 0.04 -9.40 8.68
N ILE A 175 0.39 -9.40 9.96
CA ILE A 175 1.77 -9.40 10.45
C ILE A 175 2.06 -10.78 11.03
N ASP A 176 2.92 -11.55 10.38
CA ASP A 176 3.28 -12.91 10.78
C ASP A 176 4.37 -12.95 11.87
N ASP A 177 4.69 -14.16 12.32
CA ASP A 177 5.77 -14.48 13.26
C ASP A 177 5.68 -13.77 14.63
N VAL A 178 4.47 -13.40 15.07
CA VAL A 178 4.29 -12.75 16.37
C VAL A 178 4.47 -13.78 17.49
N THR A 179 5.49 -13.56 18.31
CA THR A 179 5.87 -14.43 19.44
C THR A 179 5.95 -13.68 20.77
N THR A 180 6.18 -12.36 20.74
CA THR A 180 6.48 -11.55 21.92
C THR A 180 5.49 -10.41 22.16
N GLN A 181 5.38 -9.97 23.42
CA GLN A 181 4.59 -8.79 23.79
C GLN A 181 5.17 -7.51 23.17
N TYR A 182 6.49 -7.44 22.99
CA TYR A 182 7.16 -6.30 22.35
C TYR A 182 6.70 -6.13 20.89
N GLN A 183 6.72 -7.20 20.09
CA GLN A 183 6.21 -7.18 18.71
C GLN A 183 4.75 -6.71 18.68
N LEU A 184 3.89 -7.27 19.53
CA LEU A 184 2.48 -6.84 19.61
C LEU A 184 2.36 -5.34 19.95
N ASN A 185 3.19 -4.82 20.85
CA ASN A 185 3.18 -3.41 21.19
C ASN A 185 3.64 -2.52 20.03
N GLN A 186 4.59 -2.97 19.19
CA GLN A 186 4.96 -2.25 17.97
C GLN A 186 3.84 -2.28 16.93
N ILE A 187 3.21 -3.45 16.73
CA ILE A 187 2.06 -3.62 15.84
C ILE A 187 0.92 -2.66 16.24
N LYS A 188 0.64 -2.51 17.54
CA LYS A 188 -0.38 -1.57 18.05
C LYS A 188 -0.07 -0.09 17.80
N LYS A 189 1.16 0.29 17.46
CA LYS A 189 1.52 1.67 17.09
C LYS A 189 1.19 2.00 15.64
N ILE A 190 0.92 1.00 14.80
CA ILE A 190 0.52 1.22 13.41
C ILE A 190 -0.85 1.91 13.41
N PRO A 191 -1.03 3.07 12.75
CA PRO A 191 -2.27 3.86 12.81
C PRO A 191 -3.40 3.26 11.94
N TYR A 192 -3.32 1.97 11.64
CA TYR A 192 -4.27 1.23 10.79
C TYR A 192 -4.58 -0.11 11.44
N VAL A 193 -5.76 -0.66 11.14
CA VAL A 193 -6.13 -2.01 11.59
C VAL A 193 -5.29 -3.03 10.85
N VAL A 194 -4.45 -3.74 11.59
CA VAL A 194 -3.64 -4.86 11.11
C VAL A 194 -3.93 -6.09 11.97
N THR A 195 -3.77 -7.27 11.39
CA THR A 195 -4.04 -8.55 12.05
C THR A 195 -2.73 -9.22 12.44
N PRO A 196 -2.43 -9.39 13.74
CA PRO A 196 -1.29 -10.20 14.14
C PRO A 196 -1.57 -11.70 13.93
N SER A 197 -0.61 -12.43 13.37
CA SER A 197 -0.61 -13.89 13.31
C SER A 197 0.44 -14.46 14.26
N PHE A 198 0.00 -15.24 15.23
CA PHE A 198 0.85 -15.72 16.31
C PHE A 198 1.41 -17.11 16.02
N MET A 199 2.72 -17.27 16.23
CA MET A 199 3.34 -18.59 16.25
C MET A 199 2.88 -19.37 17.48
N PRO A 200 2.48 -20.65 17.37
CA PRO A 200 2.09 -21.47 18.51
C PRO A 200 3.20 -21.61 19.55
N PRO A 201 2.89 -21.68 20.87
CA PRO A 201 3.92 -21.78 21.90
C PRO A 201 4.87 -22.96 21.72
N VAL A 202 6.16 -22.66 21.88
CA VAL A 202 7.28 -23.61 21.99
C VAL A 202 8.25 -23.11 23.07
N PRO A 203 9.29 -23.87 23.48
CA PRO A 203 10.20 -23.42 24.55
C PRO A 203 10.84 -22.04 24.32
N ASN A 204 11.12 -21.66 23.06
CA ASN A 204 11.71 -20.35 22.73
C ASN A 204 10.70 -19.19 22.80
N HIS A 205 9.40 -19.45 22.74
CA HIS A 205 8.34 -18.45 22.84
C HIS A 205 7.08 -19.00 23.54
N PRO A 206 7.17 -19.35 24.83
CA PRO A 206 6.13 -20.12 25.53
C PRO A 206 4.86 -19.30 25.81
N HIS A 207 4.87 -18.00 25.55
CA HIS A 207 3.83 -17.07 25.97
C HIS A 207 2.97 -16.52 24.83
N SER A 208 3.20 -16.90 23.57
CA SER A 208 2.48 -16.36 22.41
C SER A 208 0.95 -16.50 22.53
N ALA A 209 0.46 -17.64 23.02
CA ALA A 209 -0.96 -17.85 23.30
C ALA A 209 -1.52 -16.96 24.42
N LYS A 210 -0.74 -16.74 25.47
CA LYS A 210 -1.12 -15.83 26.58
C LYS A 210 -1.21 -14.39 26.09
N ILE A 211 -0.29 -13.98 25.21
CA ILE A 211 -0.25 -12.63 24.62
C ILE A 211 -1.49 -12.40 23.73
N ALA A 212 -1.90 -13.39 22.95
CA ALA A 212 -3.06 -13.27 22.04
C ALA A 212 -4.42 -13.26 22.75
N LYS A 213 -4.52 -13.78 23.99
CA LYS A 213 -5.78 -14.08 24.69
C LYS A 213 -6.83 -12.97 24.68
N ASN A 214 -6.40 -11.71 24.84
CA ASN A 214 -7.29 -10.55 24.98
C ASN A 214 -7.40 -9.72 23.69
N LEU A 215 -6.90 -10.21 22.57
CA LEU A 215 -7.04 -9.53 21.29
C LEU A 215 -8.41 -9.80 20.69
N PRO A 216 -9.07 -8.77 20.13
CA PRO A 216 -10.39 -8.93 19.51
C PRO A 216 -10.33 -9.78 18.23
N PHE A 217 -9.19 -9.76 17.54
CA PHE A 217 -8.97 -10.52 16.31
C PHE A 217 -7.48 -10.82 16.15
N TYR A 218 -7.17 -12.06 15.78
CA TYR A 218 -5.81 -12.53 15.49
C TYR A 218 -5.86 -13.83 14.69
N MET A 219 -4.73 -14.19 14.09
CA MET A 219 -4.53 -15.44 13.37
C MET A 219 -3.50 -16.32 14.09
N ILE A 220 -3.43 -17.59 13.70
CA ILE A 220 -2.37 -18.50 14.13
C ILE A 220 -1.49 -18.80 12.92
N HIS A 221 -0.20 -18.54 13.06
CA HIS A 221 0.81 -18.81 12.04
C HIS A 221 1.35 -20.23 12.25
N PHE A 222 0.80 -21.18 11.50
CA PHE A 222 0.93 -22.61 11.73
C PHE A 222 2.15 -23.19 10.98
N PRO A 223 3.18 -23.70 11.69
CA PRO A 223 4.36 -24.30 11.06
C PRO A 223 4.05 -25.55 10.25
N LEU A 224 4.38 -25.51 8.96
CA LEU A 224 4.25 -26.60 8.00
C LEU A 224 5.58 -26.81 7.25
N GLU A 225 5.89 -28.04 6.87
CA GLU A 225 7.15 -28.43 6.22
C GLU A 225 7.41 -27.67 4.90
N ALA A 226 8.62 -27.16 4.73
CA ALA A 226 9.07 -26.47 3.53
C ALA A 226 10.08 -27.32 2.73
N SER A 227 10.16 -27.09 1.42
CA SER A 227 11.09 -27.81 0.54
C SER A 227 12.55 -27.45 0.84
N THR A 228 12.79 -26.20 1.21
CA THR A 228 14.13 -25.65 1.46
C THR A 228 14.08 -24.73 2.68
N PHE A 229 14.07 -25.32 3.88
CA PHE A 229 14.21 -24.57 5.13
C PHE A 229 14.89 -25.45 6.18
N LYS A 230 16.02 -25.01 6.71
CA LYS A 230 16.85 -25.84 7.61
C LYS A 230 16.52 -25.67 9.09
N SER A 231 15.84 -24.58 9.45
CA SER A 231 15.61 -24.19 10.85
C SER A 231 14.12 -24.23 11.19
N GLU A 232 13.50 -25.38 10.98
CA GLU A 232 12.07 -25.56 11.24
C GLU A 232 11.69 -25.28 12.70
N GLU A 233 10.49 -24.73 12.87
CA GLU A 233 9.92 -24.51 14.19
C GLU A 233 9.57 -25.86 14.86
N ASN A 234 9.65 -25.90 16.19
CA ASN A 234 9.25 -27.09 16.93
C ASN A 234 7.77 -27.44 16.68
N ASN A 235 7.50 -28.73 16.48
CA ASN A 235 6.17 -29.26 16.09
C ASN A 235 5.65 -28.79 14.72
N THR A 236 6.56 -28.53 13.78
CA THR A 236 6.22 -28.42 12.35
C THR A 236 5.57 -29.70 11.85
N LEU A 237 4.46 -29.57 11.11
CA LEU A 237 3.78 -30.71 10.49
C LEU A 237 4.43 -31.06 9.16
N HIS A 238 4.61 -32.35 8.92
CA HIS A 238 5.30 -32.91 7.76
C HIS A 238 4.36 -33.71 6.87
N ILE A 239 4.71 -33.88 5.59
CA ILE A 239 3.86 -34.59 4.62
C ILE A 239 3.61 -36.05 5.00
N ASN A 240 4.52 -36.66 5.76
CA ASN A 240 4.42 -38.04 6.20
C ASN A 240 3.65 -38.21 7.53
N ASP A 241 3.20 -37.12 8.16
CA ASP A 241 2.44 -37.20 9.39
C ASP A 241 1.10 -37.93 9.19
N SER A 242 0.72 -38.72 10.19
CA SER A 242 -0.58 -39.38 10.23
C SER A 242 -1.69 -38.34 10.46
N TYR A 243 -2.94 -38.71 10.17
CA TYR A 243 -4.07 -37.83 10.46
C TYR A 243 -4.18 -37.54 11.96
N GLU A 244 -3.92 -38.53 12.81
CA GLU A 244 -3.97 -38.40 14.27
C GLU A 244 -2.93 -37.41 14.80
N ARG A 245 -1.72 -37.39 14.21
CA ARG A 245 -0.67 -36.43 14.56
C ARG A 245 -1.09 -35.00 14.20
N ILE A 246 -1.60 -34.80 12.98
CA ILE A 246 -2.08 -33.50 12.49
C ILE A 246 -3.26 -33.02 13.32
N GLU A 247 -4.25 -33.89 13.55
CA GLU A 247 -5.46 -33.57 14.30
C GLU A 247 -5.13 -33.22 15.75
N LYS A 248 -4.27 -34.00 16.42
CA LYS A 248 -3.81 -33.70 17.78
C LYS A 248 -3.12 -32.33 17.85
N ARG A 249 -2.34 -31.97 16.82
CA ARG A 249 -1.69 -30.66 16.75
C ARG A 249 -2.72 -29.53 16.59
N VAL A 250 -3.70 -29.70 15.71
CA VAL A 250 -4.79 -28.71 15.54
C VAL A 250 -5.64 -28.58 16.83
N ALA A 251 -5.96 -29.69 17.48
CA ALA A 251 -6.68 -29.71 18.76
C ALA A 251 -5.93 -28.93 19.85
N GLN A 252 -4.60 -29.11 19.92
CA GLN A 252 -3.74 -28.39 20.85
C GLN A 252 -3.75 -26.88 20.55
N ILE A 253 -3.69 -26.49 19.28
CA ILE A 253 -3.80 -25.09 18.86
C ILE A 253 -5.15 -24.51 19.28
N ARG A 254 -6.27 -25.21 19.06
CA ARG A 254 -7.60 -24.77 19.54
C ARG A 254 -7.64 -24.59 21.06
N LYS A 255 -7.00 -25.47 21.83
CA LYS A 255 -6.93 -25.34 23.30
C LYS A 255 -6.18 -24.09 23.73
N TRP A 256 -5.08 -23.75 23.06
CA TRP A 256 -4.29 -22.55 23.38
C TRP A 256 -4.93 -21.26 22.89
N TYR A 257 -5.64 -21.31 21.76
CA TYR A 257 -6.24 -20.17 21.10
C TYR A 257 -7.75 -20.37 20.92
N PRO A 258 -8.54 -20.41 22.00
CA PRO A 258 -9.96 -20.76 21.94
C PRO A 258 -10.78 -19.84 21.02
N ASN A 259 -10.39 -18.56 20.90
CA ASN A 259 -11.12 -17.54 20.15
C ASN A 259 -10.62 -17.34 18.71
N ALA A 260 -9.56 -18.03 18.28
CA ALA A 260 -9.02 -17.86 16.94
C ALA A 260 -9.92 -18.50 15.88
N LYS A 261 -10.19 -17.79 14.79
CA LYS A 261 -10.97 -18.34 13.66
C LYS A 261 -10.10 -18.77 12.48
N TYR A 262 -8.95 -18.14 12.31
CA TYR A 262 -8.14 -18.25 11.10
C TYR A 262 -6.74 -18.76 11.43
N THR A 263 -6.21 -19.61 10.56
CA THR A 263 -4.82 -20.08 10.57
C THR A 263 -4.19 -19.77 9.22
N ASN A 264 -2.96 -19.28 9.17
CA ASN A 264 -2.16 -19.28 7.95
C ASN A 264 -0.91 -20.14 8.12
N ASN A 265 -0.28 -20.56 7.02
CA ASN A 265 0.93 -21.38 7.09
C ASN A 265 2.19 -20.53 7.28
N HIS A 266 3.03 -20.94 8.23
CA HIS A 266 4.44 -20.55 8.35
C HIS A 266 5.28 -21.48 7.49
N THR A 267 5.99 -20.92 6.52
CA THR A 267 6.68 -21.67 5.45
C THR A 267 5.72 -22.62 4.71
N GLY A 268 5.94 -23.94 4.67
CA GLY A 268 4.95 -24.88 4.16
C GLY A 268 4.97 -25.13 2.66
N SER A 269 6.01 -24.74 1.92
CA SER A 269 6.06 -24.93 0.46
C SER A 269 5.90 -26.40 0.06
N LYS A 270 6.51 -27.33 0.79
CA LYS A 270 6.36 -28.77 0.54
C LYS A 270 5.02 -29.31 1.02
N PHE A 271 4.60 -28.91 2.21
CA PHE A 271 3.35 -29.41 2.79
C PHE A 271 2.12 -28.98 1.97
N THR A 272 2.07 -27.72 1.56
CA THR A 272 0.91 -27.13 0.87
C THR A 272 0.75 -27.61 -0.57
N GLU A 273 1.82 -28.11 -1.19
CA GLU A 273 1.78 -28.82 -2.49
C GLU A 273 1.24 -30.25 -2.37
N HIS A 274 1.32 -30.86 -1.19
CA HIS A 274 1.01 -32.28 -1.01
C HIS A 274 -0.46 -32.52 -0.69
N GLU A 275 -1.22 -32.96 -1.70
CA GLU A 275 -2.68 -33.14 -1.63
C GLU A 275 -3.16 -33.97 -0.42
N LYS A 276 -2.54 -35.13 -0.18
CA LYS A 276 -2.96 -36.03 0.92
C LYS A 276 -2.77 -35.40 2.29
N SER A 277 -1.76 -34.55 2.47
CA SER A 277 -1.48 -33.91 3.77
C SER A 277 -2.34 -32.68 3.97
N MET A 278 -2.60 -31.93 2.90
CA MET A 278 -3.56 -30.83 2.90
C MET A 278 -5.00 -31.33 3.15
N ASP A 279 -5.39 -32.49 2.60
CA ASP A 279 -6.68 -33.14 2.93
C ASP A 279 -6.81 -33.42 4.44
N LYS A 280 -5.80 -34.08 5.03
CA LYS A 280 -5.76 -34.36 6.47
C LYS A 280 -5.83 -33.07 7.29
N LEU A 281 -5.08 -32.05 6.90
CA LEU A 281 -5.05 -30.76 7.58
C LEU A 281 -6.43 -30.07 7.52
N PHE A 282 -7.04 -29.97 6.34
CA PHE A 282 -8.37 -29.36 6.19
C PHE A 282 -9.44 -30.09 7.02
N ARG A 283 -9.43 -31.43 7.03
CA ARG A 283 -10.32 -32.22 7.90
C ARG A 283 -10.16 -31.86 9.36
N ALA A 284 -8.92 -31.74 9.84
CA ALA A 284 -8.64 -31.35 11.22
C ALA A 284 -9.07 -29.91 11.50
N LEU A 285 -8.74 -28.96 10.62
CA LEU A 285 -9.11 -27.55 10.79
C LEU A 285 -10.63 -27.37 10.89
N ILE A 286 -11.41 -28.03 10.03
CA ILE A 286 -12.88 -27.97 10.05
C ILE A 286 -13.45 -28.56 11.33
N LYS A 287 -12.93 -29.71 11.77
CA LYS A 287 -13.33 -30.34 13.03
C LYS A 287 -13.20 -29.39 14.22
N TYR A 288 -12.21 -28.52 14.19
CA TYR A 288 -11.94 -27.52 15.23
C TYR A 288 -12.33 -26.09 14.85
N ASP A 289 -13.23 -25.92 13.88
CA ASP A 289 -13.82 -24.65 13.47
C ASP A 289 -12.81 -23.57 13.00
N PHE A 290 -11.67 -23.98 12.42
CA PHE A 290 -10.70 -23.09 11.80
C PHE A 290 -10.95 -22.89 10.29
N ILE A 291 -10.58 -21.72 9.80
CA ILE A 291 -10.47 -21.40 8.37
C ILE A 291 -8.99 -21.28 8.01
N PHE A 292 -8.59 -21.94 6.92
CA PHE A 292 -7.24 -21.86 6.38
C PHE A 292 -7.08 -20.63 5.48
N VAL A 293 -6.01 -19.88 5.70
CA VAL A 293 -5.58 -18.76 4.88
C VAL A 293 -4.24 -19.12 4.27
N ASP A 294 -4.20 -19.26 2.95
CA ASP A 294 -3.00 -19.72 2.26
C ASP A 294 -2.00 -18.56 2.10
N SER A 295 -0.88 -18.63 2.82
CA SER A 295 0.24 -17.69 2.69
C SER A 295 0.95 -17.82 1.33
N ARG A 296 0.60 -18.82 0.52
CA ARG A 296 1.08 -19.06 -0.85
C ARG A 296 2.60 -19.03 -0.94
N THR A 297 3.25 -19.84 -0.10
CA THR A 297 4.71 -20.01 -0.10
C THR A 297 5.21 -20.87 -1.26
N SER A 298 4.28 -21.49 -2.00
CA SER A 298 4.49 -22.09 -3.30
C SER A 298 3.34 -21.74 -4.26
N GLY A 299 3.66 -21.60 -5.55
CA GLY A 299 2.66 -21.45 -6.60
C GLY A 299 1.83 -22.73 -6.81
N LYS A 300 2.37 -23.90 -6.47
CA LYS A 300 1.79 -25.23 -6.64
C LYS A 300 0.88 -25.68 -5.49
N THR A 301 0.60 -24.79 -4.53
CA THR A 301 -0.26 -25.11 -3.39
C THR A 301 -1.63 -25.63 -3.83
N VAL A 302 -2.10 -26.71 -3.22
CA VAL A 302 -3.45 -27.27 -3.45
C VAL A 302 -4.51 -26.60 -2.57
N GLY A 303 -4.19 -25.50 -1.89
CA GLY A 303 -5.09 -24.81 -0.95
C GLY A 303 -6.45 -24.46 -1.56
N LYS A 304 -6.47 -24.04 -2.83
CA LYS A 304 -7.72 -23.76 -3.57
C LYS A 304 -8.58 -25.01 -3.79
N GLN A 305 -7.95 -26.10 -4.21
CA GLN A 305 -8.63 -27.39 -4.41
C GLN A 305 -9.25 -27.87 -3.11
N MET A 306 -8.52 -27.78 -1.99
CA MET A 306 -9.03 -28.16 -0.67
C MET A 306 -10.17 -27.25 -0.20
N ALA A 307 -10.05 -25.94 -0.37
CA ALA A 307 -11.10 -24.99 -0.03
C ALA A 307 -12.41 -25.33 -0.75
N LYS A 308 -12.34 -25.63 -2.06
CA LYS A 308 -13.49 -26.09 -2.85
C LYS A 308 -14.05 -27.42 -2.34
N LYS A 309 -13.20 -28.43 -2.13
CA LYS A 309 -13.58 -29.77 -1.66
C LYS A 309 -14.38 -29.71 -0.35
N TYR A 310 -13.92 -28.89 0.59
CA TYR A 310 -14.50 -28.78 1.91
C TYR A 310 -15.52 -27.65 2.09
N LYS A 311 -15.84 -26.92 1.01
CA LYS A 311 -16.71 -25.74 1.05
C LYS A 311 -16.23 -24.69 2.07
N MET A 312 -14.92 -24.58 2.25
CA MET A 312 -14.27 -23.57 3.08
C MET A 312 -14.01 -22.32 2.23
N PRO A 313 -14.17 -21.09 2.77
CA PRO A 313 -13.76 -19.88 2.06
C PRO A 313 -12.30 -19.96 1.61
N TYR A 314 -12.06 -19.72 0.33
CA TYR A 314 -10.69 -19.64 -0.19
C TYR A 314 -10.13 -18.25 0.07
N ILE A 315 -9.15 -18.16 0.96
CA ILE A 315 -8.44 -16.92 1.30
C ILE A 315 -6.96 -17.15 1.01
N VAL A 316 -6.36 -16.27 0.21
CA VAL A 316 -4.98 -16.42 -0.26
C VAL A 316 -4.27 -15.08 -0.29
N ARG A 317 -2.96 -15.08 -0.02
CA ARG A 317 -2.11 -13.90 -0.11
C ARG A 317 -1.99 -13.41 -1.55
N ASN A 318 -2.35 -12.14 -1.75
CA ASN A 318 -2.22 -11.47 -3.05
C ASN A 318 -0.87 -10.78 -3.22
N VAL A 319 -0.30 -10.22 -2.14
CA VAL A 319 0.98 -9.49 -2.16
C VAL A 319 1.80 -9.88 -0.94
N PHE A 320 3.10 -10.15 -1.14
CA PHE A 320 4.10 -10.27 -0.07
C PHE A 320 4.74 -8.89 0.13
N LEU A 321 4.69 -8.31 1.32
CA LEU A 321 5.13 -6.93 1.50
C LEU A 321 6.64 -6.78 1.71
N ASP A 322 7.31 -7.72 2.35
CA ASP A 322 8.64 -7.57 2.96
C ASP A 322 9.55 -8.80 2.75
N ASN A 323 9.37 -9.51 1.64
CA ASN A 323 10.38 -10.48 1.21
C ASN A 323 11.77 -9.85 0.99
N GLU A 324 11.85 -8.53 0.92
CA GLU A 324 13.08 -7.75 1.10
C GLU A 324 12.88 -6.76 2.26
N GLN A 325 13.80 -6.77 3.22
CA GLN A 325 13.80 -5.86 4.38
C GLN A 325 14.31 -4.46 3.99
N ASP A 326 13.67 -3.86 3.00
CA ASP A 326 13.96 -2.51 2.51
C ASP A 326 12.71 -1.64 2.56
N PHE A 327 12.87 -0.40 3.04
CA PHE A 327 11.75 0.52 3.20
C PHE A 327 11.09 0.86 1.87
N ALA A 328 11.87 1.14 0.82
CA ALA A 328 11.33 1.51 -0.48
C ALA A 328 10.62 0.33 -1.14
N TYR A 329 11.17 -0.88 -1.00
CA TYR A 329 10.55 -2.13 -1.41
C TYR A 329 9.18 -2.31 -0.76
N ILE A 330 9.11 -2.30 0.57
CA ILE A 330 7.87 -2.48 1.34
C ILE A 330 6.84 -1.41 0.97
N GLN A 331 7.28 -0.15 0.84
CA GLN A 331 6.41 0.94 0.42
C GLN A 331 5.82 0.71 -0.98
N ASN A 332 6.61 0.19 -1.91
CA ASN A 332 6.16 -0.12 -3.26
C ASN A 332 5.19 -1.31 -3.31
N GLN A 333 5.42 -2.33 -2.49
CA GLN A 333 4.50 -3.46 -2.33
C GLN A 333 3.17 -3.02 -1.72
N LEU A 334 3.17 -2.11 -0.74
CA LEU A 334 1.95 -1.49 -0.20
C LEU A 334 1.20 -0.70 -1.28
N LYS A 335 1.90 0.11 -2.09
CA LYS A 335 1.29 0.82 -3.23
C LYS A 335 0.68 -0.16 -4.25
N LYS A 336 1.35 -1.30 -4.52
CA LYS A 336 0.85 -2.37 -5.38
C LYS A 336 -0.42 -3.00 -4.80
N ALA A 337 -0.43 -3.35 -3.51
CA ALA A 337 -1.60 -3.86 -2.81
C ALA A 337 -2.80 -2.91 -2.91
N ILE A 338 -2.60 -1.61 -2.65
CA ILE A 338 -3.67 -0.61 -2.77
C ILE A 338 -4.21 -0.53 -4.21
N ARG A 339 -3.34 -0.58 -5.23
CA ARG A 339 -3.76 -0.60 -6.64
C ARG A 339 -4.61 -1.83 -6.97
N ILE A 340 -4.23 -3.01 -6.49
CA ILE A 340 -5.00 -4.24 -6.72
C ILE A 340 -6.35 -4.16 -6.01
N ALA A 341 -6.38 -3.75 -4.73
CA ALA A 341 -7.62 -3.61 -3.97
C ALA A 341 -8.62 -2.67 -4.66
N LYS A 342 -8.14 -1.54 -5.21
CA LYS A 342 -8.98 -0.58 -5.95
C LYS A 342 -9.62 -1.17 -7.21
N LYS A 343 -8.97 -2.14 -7.87
CA LYS A 343 -9.55 -2.84 -9.02
C LYS A 343 -10.58 -3.89 -8.59
N MET A 344 -10.39 -4.50 -7.42
CA MET A 344 -11.25 -5.54 -6.87
C MET A 344 -12.48 -4.98 -6.13
N VAL A 345 -13.14 -3.92 -6.64
CA VAL A 345 -14.20 -3.10 -5.98
C VAL A 345 -15.24 -3.87 -5.12
N LYS A 346 -15.48 -5.16 -5.39
CA LYS A 346 -16.43 -6.04 -4.67
C LYS A 346 -15.81 -7.05 -3.68
N GLN A 347 -14.48 -7.15 -3.57
CA GLN A 347 -13.77 -8.17 -2.78
C GLN A 347 -12.69 -7.58 -1.87
N SER A 348 -12.40 -8.28 -0.77
CA SER A 348 -11.34 -7.89 0.16
C SER A 348 -10.00 -8.44 -0.31
N LEU A 349 -8.98 -7.59 -0.40
CA LEU A 349 -7.61 -8.01 -0.73
C LEU A 349 -6.89 -8.46 0.55
N PHE A 350 -6.18 -9.58 0.49
CA PHE A 350 -5.39 -10.10 1.61
C PHE A 350 -3.89 -9.95 1.33
N VAL A 351 -3.17 -9.37 2.28
CA VAL A 351 -1.76 -9.01 2.16
C VAL A 351 -1.03 -9.34 3.46
N THR A 352 0.23 -9.76 3.35
CA THR A 352 1.01 -10.24 4.50
C THR A 352 2.40 -9.58 4.55
N LEU A 353 2.83 -9.29 5.78
CA LEU A 353 4.19 -8.90 6.20
C LEU A 353 4.80 -10.05 7.02
N ILE A 354 6.00 -10.49 6.67
CA ILE A 354 6.93 -11.30 7.45
C ILE A 354 8.14 -10.40 7.85
N GLN A 355 7.97 -9.74 9.00
CA GLN A 355 8.93 -8.97 9.82
C GLN A 355 10.09 -8.22 9.14
#